data_AF-A0A9P3J9G1-F1
#
_entry.id   AF-A0A9P3J9G1-F1
#
_cell.length_a   1.000
_cell.length_b   1.000
_cell.length_c   1.000
_cell.angle_alpha   90.00
_cell.angle_beta   90.00
_cell.angle_gamma   90.00
#
_symmetry.space_group_name_H-M   'P 1'
#
loop_
_entity.id
_entity.type
_entity.pdbx_description
1 polymer ?
#
loop_
_entity_poly.entity_id
_entity_poly.type
_entity_poly.pdbx_seq_one_letter_code
_entity_poly.pdbx_strand_id
1 'polypeptide(L)'
;MVECCWKKEEGVWEFMRVRTDKEHPNAWHTYLKVMDSIRDNITEEVLLKEVQNIRSLPVYEEHEKSEIRRMQQQRRQQHPPPHHHQQQQRHHHPQHHPHHHHQQQPHQEQERRD
;
A
#
# COMPACT_ATOMS: atom_id res chain seq x y z
N MET A 1 -45.00 6.83 17.39
CA MET A 1 -44.51 5.50 16.95
C MET A 1 -43.44 5.00 17.90
N VAL A 2 -43.09 3.70 17.88
CA VAL A 2 -41.96 3.16 18.66
C VAL A 2 -40.94 2.50 17.74
N GLU A 3 -39.68 2.50 18.16
CA GLU A 3 -38.57 1.82 17.50
C GLU A 3 -38.11 0.68 18.40
N CYS A 4 -37.87 -0.48 17.81
CA CYS A 4 -37.50 -1.71 18.51
C CYS A 4 -36.33 -2.37 17.80
N CYS A 5 -35.54 -3.17 18.53
CA CYS A 5 -34.54 -4.09 17.98
C CYS A 5 -34.97 -5.54 18.20
N TRP A 6 -34.50 -6.45 17.36
CA TRP A 6 -34.79 -7.88 17.49
C TRP A 6 -33.73 -8.54 18.38
N LYS A 7 -34.16 -9.13 19.50
CA LYS A 7 -33.32 -10.01 20.32
C LYS A 7 -33.46 -11.44 19.82
N LYS A 8 -32.41 -11.95 19.19
CA LYS A 8 -32.45 -13.26 18.52
C LYS A 8 -32.54 -14.41 19.51
N GLU A 9 -31.89 -14.28 20.66
CA GLU A 9 -31.78 -15.30 21.71
C GLU A 9 -33.14 -15.57 22.35
N GLU A 10 -33.92 -14.52 22.57
CA GLU A 10 -35.22 -14.56 23.22
C GLU A 10 -36.38 -14.64 22.22
N GLY A 11 -36.12 -14.35 20.93
CA GLY A 11 -37.14 -14.35 19.88
C GLY A 11 -38.18 -13.25 20.05
N VAL A 12 -37.77 -12.09 20.59
CA VAL A 12 -38.67 -10.96 20.89
C VAL A 12 -38.12 -9.63 20.38
N TRP A 13 -39.04 -8.69 20.18
CA TRP A 13 -38.68 -7.29 19.94
C TRP A 13 -38.49 -6.56 21.27
N GLU A 14 -37.31 -5.97 21.48
CA GLU A 14 -37.04 -5.09 22.60
C GLU A 14 -37.30 -3.64 22.21
N PHE A 15 -38.06 -2.93 23.05
CA PHE A 15 -38.29 -1.50 22.89
C PHE A 15 -36.99 -0.71 23.02
N MET A 16 -36.77 0.23 22.10
CA MET A 16 -35.64 1.16 22.17
C MET A 16 -36.09 2.57 22.55
N ARG A 17 -37.04 3.14 21.79
CA ARG A 17 -37.45 4.54 21.98
C ARG A 17 -38.80 4.86 21.35
N VAL A 18 -39.38 5.99 21.78
CA VAL A 18 -40.54 6.61 21.14
C VAL A 18 -40.07 7.55 20.01
N ARG A 19 -40.74 7.48 18.86
CA ARG A 19 -40.59 8.36 17.70
C ARG A 19 -41.82 9.25 17.58
N THR A 20 -41.66 10.54 17.88
CA THR A 20 -42.69 11.58 17.67
C THR A 20 -42.58 12.25 16.31
N ASP A 21 -41.41 12.14 15.67
CA ASP A 21 -41.12 12.66 14.32
C ASP A 21 -41.71 11.79 13.19
N LYS A 22 -42.24 10.61 13.52
CA LYS A 22 -42.92 9.70 12.59
C LYS A 22 -44.40 9.60 12.93
N GLU A 23 -45.24 9.99 11.98
CA GLU A 23 -46.70 9.87 12.09
C GLU A 23 -47.19 8.41 11.93
N HIS A 24 -46.50 7.62 11.11
CA HIS A 24 -46.88 6.24 10.78
C HIS A 24 -45.75 5.23 10.98
N PRO A 25 -46.09 3.93 11.24
CA PRO A 25 -45.10 2.85 11.26
C PRO A 25 -44.39 2.66 9.93
N ASN A 26 -43.33 1.86 9.98
CA ASN A 26 -42.74 1.33 8.77
C ASN A 26 -43.77 0.51 8.00
N ALA A 27 -43.76 0.63 6.66
CA ALA A 27 -44.60 -0.19 5.81
C ALA A 27 -44.23 -1.67 5.92
N TRP A 28 -45.19 -2.55 5.62
CA TRP A 28 -45.00 -4.00 5.67
C TRP A 28 -43.78 -4.48 4.85
N HIS A 29 -43.58 -3.94 3.63
CA HIS A 29 -42.43 -4.29 2.81
C HIS A 29 -41.09 -3.86 3.42
N THR A 30 -41.07 -2.75 4.18
CA THR A 30 -39.88 -2.34 4.93
C THR A 30 -39.60 -3.31 6.06
N TYR A 31 -40.63 -3.74 6.79
CA TYR A 31 -40.48 -4.76 7.83
C TYR A 31 -39.89 -6.06 7.28
N LEU A 32 -40.38 -6.56 6.14
CA LEU A 32 -39.84 -7.77 5.52
C LEU A 32 -38.35 -7.64 5.19
N LYS A 33 -37.95 -6.54 4.56
CA LYS A 33 -36.53 -6.28 4.24
C LYS A 33 -35.65 -6.20 5.49
N VAL A 34 -36.15 -5.56 6.55
CA VAL A 34 -35.44 -5.49 7.83
C VAL A 34 -35.30 -6.88 8.44
N MET A 35 -36.36 -7.69 8.41
CA MET A 35 -36.32 -9.06 8.93
C MET A 35 -35.33 -9.93 8.15
N ASP A 36 -35.28 -9.80 6.82
CA ASP A 36 -34.31 -10.52 6.00
C ASP A 36 -32.86 -10.10 6.34
N SER A 37 -32.59 -8.80 6.53
CA SER A 37 -31.26 -8.34 6.97
C SER A 37 -30.88 -8.81 8.38
N ILE A 38 -31.86 -8.97 9.28
CA ILE A 38 -31.64 -9.50 10.63
C ILE A 38 -31.33 -11.00 10.58
N ARG A 39 -31.93 -11.73 9.62
CA ARG A 39 -31.62 -13.15 9.41
C ARG A 39 -30.25 -13.34 8.80
N ASP A 40 -29.90 -12.52 7.82
CA ASP A 40 -28.59 -12.47 7.17
C ASP A 40 -27.56 -11.65 7.99
N ASN A 41 -27.60 -11.79 9.31
CA ASN A 41 -26.78 -11.00 10.23
C ASN A 41 -25.30 -11.29 10.05
N ILE A 42 -24.53 -10.27 9.69
CA ILE A 42 -23.07 -10.31 9.64
C ILE A 42 -22.53 -9.99 11.04
N THR A 43 -21.83 -10.93 11.65
CA THR A 43 -21.20 -10.71 12.96
C THR A 43 -19.85 -9.99 12.81
N GLU A 44 -19.34 -9.44 13.91
CA GLU A 44 -18.02 -8.81 13.93
C GLU A 44 -16.93 -9.79 13.51
N GLU A 45 -17.01 -11.06 13.94
CA GLU A 45 -16.05 -12.09 13.61
C GLU A 45 -16.04 -12.41 12.11
N VAL A 46 -17.22 -12.50 11.50
CA VAL A 46 -17.35 -12.69 10.04
C VAL A 46 -16.72 -11.50 9.32
N LEU A 47 -17.03 -10.27 9.75
CA LEU A 47 -16.46 -9.07 9.16
C LEU A 47 -14.93 -9.03 9.26
N LEU A 48 -14.38 -9.28 10.45
CA LEU A 48 -12.92 -9.26 10.69
C LEU A 48 -12.20 -10.33 9.87
N LYS A 49 -12.80 -11.53 9.75
CA LYS A 49 -12.29 -12.60 8.90
C LYS A 49 -12.26 -12.16 7.44
N GLU A 50 -13.34 -11.57 6.93
CA GLU A 50 -13.38 -11.12 5.53
C GLU A 50 -12.38 -10.00 5.25
N VAL A 51 -12.16 -9.08 6.19
CA VAL A 51 -11.10 -8.06 6.08
C VAL A 51 -9.73 -8.73 5.94
N GLN A 52 -9.43 -9.75 6.75
CA GLN A 52 -8.17 -10.49 6.65
C GLN A 52 -8.05 -11.22 5.32
N ASN A 53 -9.12 -11.89 4.86
CA ASN A 53 -9.15 -12.56 3.56
C ASN A 53 -8.85 -11.58 2.42
N ILE A 54 -9.50 -10.41 2.43
CA ILE A 54 -9.28 -9.37 1.41
C ILE A 54 -7.82 -8.89 1.42
N ARG A 55 -7.24 -8.64 2.61
CA ARG A 55 -5.83 -8.24 2.73
C ARG A 55 -4.87 -9.30 2.17
N SER A 56 -5.21 -10.58 2.30
CA SER A 56 -4.41 -11.70 1.76
C SER A 56 -4.53 -11.90 0.25
N LEU A 57 -5.44 -11.18 -0.43
CA LEU A 57 -5.53 -11.30 -1.89
C LEU A 57 -4.23 -10.79 -2.52
N PRO A 58 -3.73 -11.45 -3.59
CA PRO A 58 -2.42 -11.14 -4.18
C PRO A 58 -2.22 -9.67 -4.56
N VAL A 59 -3.30 -9.01 -5.02
CA VAL A 59 -3.28 -7.59 -5.40
C VAL A 59 -2.98 -6.68 -4.21
N TYR A 60 -3.50 -6.99 -3.03
CA TYR A 60 -3.30 -6.20 -1.82
C TYR A 60 -1.98 -6.55 -1.12
N GLU A 61 -1.57 -7.82 -1.15
CA GLU A 61 -0.25 -8.21 -0.65
C GLU A 61 0.89 -7.55 -1.44
N GLU A 62 0.80 -7.52 -2.77
CA GLU A 62 1.83 -6.91 -3.61
C GLU A 62 1.89 -5.40 -3.37
N HIS A 63 0.74 -4.76 -3.19
CA HIS A 63 0.67 -3.36 -2.83
C HIS A 63 1.37 -3.09 -1.48
N GLU A 64 1.09 -3.86 -0.44
CA GLU A 64 1.73 -3.73 0.88
C GLU A 64 3.25 -3.94 0.79
N LYS A 65 3.70 -4.97 0.07
CA LYS A 65 5.14 -5.22 -0.19
C LYS A 65 5.78 -4.05 -0.94
N SER A 66 5.10 -3.47 -1.91
CA SER A 66 5.61 -2.35 -2.71
C SER A 66 5.82 -1.09 -1.86
N GLU A 67 4.88 -0.78 -0.97
CA GLU A 67 4.97 0.35 -0.05
C GLU A 67 6.09 0.14 0.97
N ILE A 68 6.24 -1.07 1.51
CA ILE A 68 7.37 -1.43 2.40
C ILE A 68 8.71 -1.20 1.70
N ARG A 69 8.86 -1.66 0.45
CA ARG A 69 10.08 -1.45 -0.34
C ARG A 69 10.35 0.04 -0.56
N ARG A 70 9.33 0.83 -0.88
CA ARG A 70 9.44 2.28 -1.07
C ARG A 70 9.90 2.99 0.19
N MET A 71 9.30 2.67 1.35
CA MET A 71 9.70 3.22 2.65
C MET A 71 11.15 2.84 3.01
N GLN A 72 11.55 1.60 2.79
CA GLN A 72 12.93 1.17 3.04
C GLN A 72 13.94 1.92 2.16
N GLN A 73 13.60 2.14 0.89
CA GLN A 73 14.46 2.89 -0.03
C GLN A 73 14.61 4.35 0.39
N GLN A 74 13.52 4.99 0.85
CA GLN A 74 13.58 6.34 1.42
C GLN A 74 14.49 6.40 2.67
N ARG A 75 14.39 5.42 3.58
CA ARG A 75 15.27 5.36 4.77
C ARG A 75 16.74 5.18 4.41
N ARG A 76 17.05 4.39 3.38
CA ARG A 76 18.44 4.21 2.90
C ARG A 76 19.01 5.49 2.30
N GLN A 77 18.21 6.32 1.65
CA GLN A 77 18.66 7.61 1.12
C GLN A 77 18.93 8.64 2.22
N GLN A 78 18.28 8.55 3.38
CA GLN A 78 18.49 9.45 4.51
C GLN A 78 19.75 9.14 5.34
N HIS A 79 20.27 7.91 5.28
CA HIS A 79 21.51 7.52 5.95
C HIS A 79 22.53 7.02 4.91
N PRO A 80 23.35 7.91 4.31
CA PRO A 80 24.45 7.46 3.46
C PRO A 80 25.39 6.54 4.28
N PRO A 81 25.91 5.46 3.68
CA PRO A 81 26.89 4.62 4.35
C PRO A 81 28.12 5.47 4.71
N PRO A 82 28.77 5.22 5.87
CA PRO A 82 30.00 5.92 6.20
C PRO A 82 31.02 5.67 5.08
N HIS A 83 31.58 6.76 4.53
CA HIS A 83 32.62 6.70 3.51
C HIS A 83 33.82 5.91 4.05
N HIS A 84 33.98 4.66 3.63
CA HIS A 84 35.22 3.93 3.85
C HIS A 84 36.31 4.54 2.96
N HIS A 85 37.23 5.28 3.57
CA HIS A 85 38.43 5.80 2.92
C HIS A 85 39.36 4.62 2.61
N GLN A 86 39.33 4.13 1.36
CA GLN A 86 40.23 3.07 0.92
C GLN A 86 41.62 3.67 0.67
N GLN A 87 42.53 3.48 1.63
CA GLN A 87 43.92 3.89 1.50
C GLN A 87 44.60 3.06 0.40
N GLN A 88 44.77 3.64 -0.78
CA GLN A 88 45.55 3.03 -1.87
C GLN A 88 47.03 2.99 -1.47
N GLN A 89 47.58 1.79 -1.33
CA GLN A 89 49.02 1.59 -1.18
C GLN A 89 49.69 1.89 -2.53
N ARG A 90 50.48 2.97 -2.57
CA ARG A 90 51.32 3.39 -3.70
C ARG A 90 52.56 2.48 -3.77
N HIS A 91 52.49 1.38 -4.51
CA HIS A 91 53.70 0.65 -4.90
C HIS A 91 54.45 1.43 -5.99
N HIS A 92 55.68 1.85 -5.64
CA HIS A 92 56.61 2.56 -6.51
C HIS A 92 57.22 1.56 -7.50
N HIS A 93 57.09 1.84 -8.80
CA HIS A 93 57.74 1.10 -9.88
C HIS A 93 58.89 1.96 -10.44
N PRO A 94 60.12 1.45 -10.61
CA PRO A 94 61.19 2.23 -11.20
C PRO A 94 61.03 2.37 -12.71
N GLN A 95 61.49 3.52 -13.18
CA GLN A 95 61.28 4.12 -14.48
C GLN A 95 62.33 3.63 -15.49
N HIS A 96 61.90 3.20 -16.69
CA HIS A 96 62.76 3.15 -17.87
C HIS A 96 62.02 3.73 -19.08
N HIS A 97 62.48 4.88 -19.54
CA HIS A 97 62.16 5.44 -20.86
C HIS A 97 63.08 4.82 -21.91
N PRO A 98 62.58 4.68 -23.15
CA PRO A 98 63.25 5.42 -24.21
C PRO A 98 62.29 6.19 -25.11
N HIS A 99 62.82 7.31 -25.59
CA HIS A 99 62.27 8.22 -26.59
C HIS A 99 61.95 7.50 -27.91
N HIS A 100 60.91 7.93 -28.63
CA HIS A 100 61.03 8.28 -30.06
C HIS A 100 59.79 9.01 -30.60
N HIS A 101 60.09 10.20 -31.13
CA HIS A 101 59.57 10.87 -32.33
C HIS A 101 58.08 11.15 -32.59
N HIS A 102 57.85 12.46 -32.61
CA HIS A 102 56.77 13.26 -33.17
C HIS A 102 56.56 13.04 -34.68
N GLN A 103 55.31 12.82 -35.10
CA GLN A 103 54.84 13.14 -36.45
C GLN A 103 53.40 13.67 -36.40
N GLN A 104 53.20 14.86 -36.95
CA GLN A 104 51.93 15.60 -36.99
C GLN A 104 51.15 15.33 -38.29
N GLN A 105 49.81 15.44 -38.15
CA GLN A 105 48.79 15.89 -39.11
C GLN A 105 48.27 14.92 -40.21
N PRO A 106 47.07 15.19 -40.81
CA PRO A 106 46.07 16.22 -40.52
C PRO A 106 44.60 15.72 -40.40
N HIS A 107 43.75 16.68 -40.04
CA HIS A 107 42.28 16.70 -39.98
C HIS A 107 41.57 16.25 -41.27
N GLN A 108 40.41 15.61 -41.11
CA GLN A 108 39.25 15.79 -42.00
C GLN A 108 37.94 15.86 -41.19
N GLU A 109 37.27 17.00 -41.28
CA GLU A 109 35.85 17.20 -41.01
C GLU A 109 35.01 16.41 -42.04
N GLN A 110 33.90 15.78 -41.62
CA GLN A 110 32.69 15.75 -42.46
C GLN A 110 31.43 15.51 -41.61
N GLU A 111 30.66 16.59 -41.50
CA GLU A 111 29.20 16.76 -41.53
C GLU A 111 28.22 16.08 -40.55
N ARG A 112 27.41 17.00 -40.00
CA ARG A 112 26.06 16.85 -39.44
C ARG A 112 25.03 16.56 -40.53
N ARG A 113 23.83 16.17 -40.07
CA ARG A 113 22.49 16.17 -40.72
C ARG A 113 22.17 14.89 -41.49
N ASP A 114 21.00 14.25 -41.35
CA ASP A 114 19.71 14.61 -40.71
C ASP A 114 19.09 13.37 -40.02
#